data_AF-A0AB33UDW2-F1
#
_entry.id   AF-A0AB33UDW2-F1
#
_cell.length_a   1.000
_cell.length_b   1.000
_cell.length_c   1.000
_cell.angle_alpha   90.00
_cell.angle_beta   90.00
_cell.angle_gamma   90.00
#
_symmetry.space_group_name_H-M   'P 1'
#
loop_
_entity.id
_entity.type
_entity.pdbx_description
1 polymer ?
#
loop_
_entity_poly.entity_id
_entity_poly.type
_entity_poly.pdbx_seq_one_letter_code
_entity_poly.pdbx_strand_id
1 'polypeptide(L)'
;MVQITAAVANGCGFCVAGHTAISIKQVKMPDVILQALRQGTPIETDAKLDALARFTLAVIHEKGKVEQPLLEEFFQEGYTAENALDVVLGVSLATLCNYANNLINTPINPELQAYAL
;
A
#
# COMPACT_ATOMS: atom_id res chain seq x y z
N MET A 1 -4.86 1.84 0.97
CA MET A 1 -4.47 1.24 -0.32
C MET A 1 -2.97 1.36 -0.56
N VAL A 2 -2.50 2.44 -1.23
CA VAL A 2 -1.09 2.59 -1.67
C VAL A 2 -0.08 2.43 -0.51
N GLN A 3 -0.26 3.14 0.60
CA GLN A 3 0.73 3.17 1.68
C GLN A 3 0.92 1.82 2.40
N ILE A 4 -0.18 1.09 2.71
CA ILE A 4 -0.07 -0.24 3.35
C ILE A 4 0.55 -1.24 2.36
N THR A 5 0.09 -1.24 1.12
CA THR A 5 0.64 -2.11 0.05
C THR A 5 2.15 -1.89 -0.10
N ALA A 6 2.57 -0.62 -0.17
CA ALA A 6 3.99 -0.27 -0.28
C ALA A 6 4.79 -0.61 0.99
N ALA A 7 4.21 -0.46 2.18
CA ALA A 7 4.84 -0.84 3.44
C ALA A 7 5.07 -2.34 3.56
N VAL A 8 4.10 -3.16 3.15
CA VAL A 8 4.24 -4.62 3.08
C VAL A 8 5.30 -5.00 2.04
N ALA A 9 5.21 -4.47 0.81
CA ALA A 9 6.17 -4.78 -0.26
C ALA A 9 7.62 -4.39 0.09
N ASN A 10 7.81 -3.25 0.76
CA ASN A 10 9.12 -2.78 1.21
C ASN A 10 9.56 -3.41 2.57
N GLY A 11 8.77 -4.28 3.17
CA GLY A 11 9.10 -4.95 4.43
C GLY A 11 9.25 -4.02 5.65
N CYS A 12 8.48 -2.92 5.70
CA CYS A 12 8.59 -1.95 6.79
C CYS A 12 7.50 -2.13 7.86
N GLY A 13 7.85 -2.85 8.94
CA GLY A 13 6.93 -3.12 10.06
C GLY A 13 6.40 -1.87 10.76
N PHE A 14 7.23 -0.83 10.92
CA PHE A 14 6.81 0.43 11.53
C PHE A 14 5.71 1.12 10.71
N CYS A 15 5.89 1.23 9.39
CA CYS A 15 4.92 1.86 8.51
C CYS A 15 3.64 1.02 8.38
N VAL A 16 3.74 -0.32 8.37
CA VAL A 16 2.54 -1.17 8.39
C VAL A 16 1.72 -0.91 9.66
N ALA A 17 2.35 -0.87 10.84
CA ALA A 17 1.67 -0.60 12.09
C ALA A 17 1.01 0.79 12.11
N GLY A 18 1.74 1.83 11.71
CA GLY A 18 1.24 3.21 11.66
C GLY A 18 0.05 3.38 10.72
N HIS A 19 0.16 2.89 9.48
CA HIS A 19 -0.94 3.01 8.52
C HIS A 19 -2.14 2.11 8.84
N THR A 20 -1.92 0.98 9.52
CA THR A 20 -3.02 0.16 10.06
C THR A 20 -3.78 0.92 11.15
N ALA A 21 -3.07 1.55 12.09
CA ALA A 21 -3.70 2.34 13.14
C ALA A 21 -4.55 3.50 12.58
N ILE A 22 -4.02 4.22 11.57
CA ILE A 22 -4.76 5.29 10.88
C ILE A 22 -6.00 4.74 10.17
N SER A 23 -5.85 3.61 9.46
CA SER A 23 -6.94 3.01 8.69
C SER A 23 -8.10 2.55 9.58
N ILE A 24 -7.81 2.05 10.79
CA ILE A 24 -8.83 1.69 11.79
C ILE A 24 -9.43 2.95 12.43
N LYS A 25 -8.61 3.85 12.96
CA LYS A 25 -9.08 4.94 13.84
C LYS A 25 -9.71 6.10 13.08
N GLN A 26 -9.22 6.42 11.89
CA GLN A 26 -9.64 7.61 11.14
C GLN A 26 -10.50 7.26 9.92
N VAL A 27 -10.05 6.29 9.12
CA VAL A 27 -10.74 5.91 7.88
C VAL A 27 -11.91 4.98 8.15
N LYS A 28 -11.86 4.19 9.24
CA LYS A 28 -12.82 3.10 9.53
C LYS A 28 -12.90 2.11 8.38
N MET A 29 -11.72 1.74 7.85
CA MET A 29 -11.60 0.79 6.75
C MET A 29 -12.22 -0.56 7.13
N PRO A 30 -13.00 -1.21 6.24
CA PRO A 30 -13.52 -2.56 6.49
C PRO A 30 -12.38 -3.55 6.78
N ASP A 31 -12.56 -4.37 7.81
CA ASP A 31 -11.55 -5.33 8.27
C ASP A 31 -11.09 -6.27 7.14
N VAL A 32 -12.01 -6.74 6.30
CA VAL A 32 -11.68 -7.64 5.18
C VAL A 32 -10.68 -7.02 4.21
N ILE A 33 -10.83 -5.72 3.88
CA ILE A 33 -9.91 -5.00 3.01
C ILE A 33 -8.57 -4.77 3.72
N LEU A 34 -8.62 -4.35 4.98
CA LEU A 34 -7.41 -4.09 5.75
C LEU A 34 -6.55 -5.35 5.93
N GLN A 35 -7.17 -6.50 6.20
CA GLN A 35 -6.47 -7.76 6.31
C GLN A 35 -5.85 -8.18 4.98
N ALA A 36 -6.59 -8.07 3.87
CA ALA A 36 -6.06 -8.37 2.54
C ALA A 36 -4.81 -7.52 2.21
N LEU A 37 -4.87 -6.21 2.47
CA LEU A 37 -3.73 -5.31 2.28
C LEU A 37 -2.51 -5.69 3.13
N ARG A 38 -2.73 -6.06 4.40
CA ARG A 38 -1.65 -6.42 5.33
C ARG A 38 -1.01 -7.76 4.98
N GLN A 39 -1.79 -8.69 4.42
CA GLN A 39 -1.34 -10.03 4.04
C GLN A 39 -0.81 -10.08 2.59
N GLY A 40 -1.03 -9.01 1.81
CA GLY A 40 -0.69 -8.99 0.38
C GLY A 40 -1.54 -9.94 -0.45
N THR A 41 -2.79 -10.20 -0.02
CA THR A 41 -3.74 -11.07 -0.72
C THR A 41 -4.74 -10.25 -1.54
N PRO A 42 -5.43 -10.88 -2.53
CA PRO A 42 -6.45 -10.19 -3.32
C PRO A 42 -7.59 -9.62 -2.49
N ILE A 43 -8.17 -8.50 -2.95
CA ILE A 43 -9.35 -7.87 -2.33
C ILE A 43 -10.59 -8.30 -3.11
N GLU A 44 -11.13 -9.46 -2.74
CA GLU A 44 -12.26 -10.09 -3.46
C GLU A 44 -13.56 -9.27 -3.41
N THR A 45 -13.71 -8.39 -2.42
CA THR A 45 -14.94 -7.61 -2.21
C THR A 45 -15.01 -6.32 -3.02
N ASP A 46 -13.90 -5.89 -3.63
CA ASP A 46 -13.82 -4.61 -4.34
C ASP A 46 -12.71 -4.64 -5.42
N ALA A 47 -13.11 -4.94 -6.66
CA ALA A 47 -12.21 -5.08 -7.81
C ALA A 47 -11.41 -3.80 -8.11
N LYS A 48 -12.01 -2.63 -7.86
CA LYS A 48 -11.34 -1.34 -8.07
C LYS A 48 -10.20 -1.15 -7.07
N LEU A 49 -10.44 -1.45 -5.79
CA LEU A 49 -9.41 -1.39 -4.76
C LEU A 49 -8.33 -2.47 -4.95
N ASP A 50 -8.71 -3.67 -5.39
CA ASP A 50 -7.77 -4.72 -5.77
C ASP A 50 -6.83 -4.27 -6.90
N ALA A 51 -7.37 -3.72 -7.98
CA ALA A 51 -6.57 -3.21 -9.09
C ALA A 51 -5.60 -2.10 -8.65
N LEU A 52 -6.01 -1.22 -7.74
CA LEU A 52 -5.11 -0.20 -7.16
C LEU A 52 -3.97 -0.82 -6.35
N ALA A 53 -4.24 -1.87 -5.57
CA ALA A 53 -3.19 -2.57 -4.82
C ALA A 53 -2.21 -3.28 -5.76
N ARG A 54 -2.71 -4.02 -6.76
CA ARG A 54 -1.87 -4.69 -7.77
C ARG A 54 -1.05 -3.71 -8.60
N PHE A 55 -1.64 -2.61 -9.04
CA PHE A 55 -0.92 -1.56 -9.75
C PHE A 55 0.17 -0.93 -8.87
N THR A 56 -0.11 -0.67 -7.59
CA THR A 56 0.90 -0.17 -6.65
C THR A 56 2.08 -1.13 -6.52
N LEU A 57 1.82 -2.45 -6.40
CA LEU A 57 2.88 -3.45 -6.36
C LEU A 57 3.71 -3.43 -7.64
N ALA A 58 3.08 -3.44 -8.82
CA ALA A 58 3.81 -3.39 -10.08
C ALA A 58 4.69 -2.14 -10.22
N VAL A 59 4.19 -0.96 -9.83
CA VAL A 59 4.98 0.27 -9.81
C VAL A 59 6.25 0.11 -8.96
N ILE A 60 6.14 -0.51 -7.78
CA ILE A 60 7.29 -0.76 -6.89
C ILE A 60 8.26 -1.76 -7.50
N HIS A 61 7.77 -2.93 -7.89
CA HIS A 61 8.58 -4.06 -8.36
C HIS A 61 9.28 -3.77 -9.69
N GLU A 62 8.58 -3.10 -10.61
CA GLU A 62 9.04 -2.81 -11.97
C GLU A 62 9.63 -1.40 -12.09
N LYS A 63 9.73 -0.67 -10.97
CA LYS A 63 10.26 0.70 -10.92
C LYS A 63 9.54 1.62 -11.90
N GLY A 64 8.21 1.52 -11.93
CA GLY A 64 7.32 2.28 -12.80
C GLY A 64 7.22 1.78 -14.24
N LYS A 65 7.96 0.75 -14.65
CA LYS A 65 7.88 0.16 -15.99
C LYS A 65 6.75 -0.88 -16.11
N VAL A 66 5.57 -0.51 -15.63
CA VAL A 66 4.39 -1.39 -15.53
C VAL A 66 4.01 -1.93 -16.90
N GLU A 67 3.82 -3.25 -17.01
CA GLU A 67 3.36 -3.88 -18.24
C GLU A 67 2.00 -3.32 -18.72
N GLN A 68 1.88 -3.16 -20.04
CA GLN A 68 0.71 -2.55 -20.67
C GLN A 68 -0.64 -3.19 -20.27
N PRO A 69 -0.78 -4.54 -20.20
CA PRO A 69 -2.05 -5.14 -19.79
C PRO A 69 -2.48 -4.74 -18.37
N LEU A 70 -1.54 -4.65 -17.43
CA LEU A 70 -1.85 -4.29 -16.05
C LEU A 70 -2.21 -2.79 -15.92
N LEU A 71 -1.55 -1.93 -16.69
CA LEU A 71 -1.91 -0.52 -16.77
C LEU A 71 -3.31 -0.33 -17.37
N GLU A 72 -3.68 -1.14 -18.38
CA GLU A 72 -5.02 -1.13 -18.97
C GLU A 72 -6.09 -1.60 -17.98
N GLU A 73 -5.86 -2.67 -17.23
CA GLU A 73 -6.75 -3.13 -16.16
C GLU A 73 -7.00 -2.02 -15.12
N PHE A 74 -5.94 -1.32 -14.71
CA PHE A 74 -6.05 -0.20 -13.77
C PHE A 74 -6.98 0.90 -14.30
N PHE A 75 -6.89 1.23 -15.60
CA PHE A 75 -7.79 2.21 -16.21
C PHE A 75 -9.21 1.68 -16.44
N GLN A 76 -9.39 0.39 -16.72
CA GLN A 76 -10.70 -0.24 -16.88
C GLN A 76 -11.53 -0.21 -15.59
N GLU A 77 -10.89 -0.28 -14.42
CA GLU A 77 -11.54 -0.08 -13.12
C GLU A 77 -11.87 1.41 -12.83
N GLY A 78 -11.65 2.28 -13.81
CA GLY A 78 -12.02 3.69 -13.78
C GLY A 78 -11.03 4.57 -13.01
N TYR A 79 -9.75 4.21 -12.99
CA TYR A 79 -8.67 5.14 -12.66
C TYR A 79 -8.18 5.89 -13.90
N THR A 80 -7.55 7.04 -13.69
CA THR A 80 -7.01 7.88 -14.76
C THR A 80 -5.49 7.88 -14.76
N ALA A 81 -4.90 8.45 -15.81
CA ALA A 81 -3.46 8.73 -15.85
C ALA A 81 -3.00 9.64 -14.69
N GLU A 82 -3.85 10.58 -14.26
CA GLU A 82 -3.59 11.41 -13.08
C GLU A 82 -3.50 10.53 -11.82
N ASN A 83 -4.44 9.60 -11.62
CA ASN A 83 -4.37 8.68 -10.49
C ASN A 83 -3.14 7.78 -10.53
N ALA A 84 -2.68 7.36 -11.72
CA ALA A 84 -1.44 6.60 -11.85
C ALA A 84 -0.22 7.40 -11.36
N LEU A 85 -0.16 8.70 -11.66
CA LEU A 85 0.89 9.59 -11.15
C LEU A 85 0.77 9.82 -9.63
N ASP A 86 -0.45 9.90 -9.10
CA ASP A 86 -0.66 9.97 -7.64
C ASP A 86 -0.22 8.69 -6.93
N VAL A 87 -0.35 7.52 -7.57
CA VAL A 87 0.23 6.27 -7.05
C VAL A 87 1.75 6.37 -7.00
N VAL A 88 2.40 6.90 -8.05
CA VAL A 88 3.86 7.14 -8.05
C VAL A 88 4.27 8.09 -6.92
N LEU A 89 3.51 9.18 -6.70
CA LEU A 89 3.71 10.09 -5.58
C LEU A 89 3.62 9.34 -4.24
N GLY A 90 2.59 8.51 -4.07
CA GLY A 90 2.41 7.69 -2.88
C GLY A 90 3.55 6.69 -2.66
N VAL A 91 4.04 6.03 -3.71
CA VAL A 91 5.19 5.12 -3.66
C VAL A 91 6.48 5.87 -3.32
N SER A 92 6.71 7.06 -3.86
CA SER A 92 7.86 7.90 -3.51
C SER A 92 7.84 8.28 -2.03
N LEU A 93 6.68 8.71 -1.53
CA LEU A 93 6.51 9.04 -0.11
C LEU A 93 6.74 7.81 0.79
N ALA A 94 6.17 6.66 0.42
CA ALA A 94 6.36 5.40 1.12
C ALA A 94 7.84 5.00 1.12
N THR A 95 8.53 5.16 0.01
CA THR A 95 9.97 4.84 -0.10
C THR A 95 10.79 5.63 0.91
N LEU A 96 10.53 6.93 1.04
CA LEU A 96 11.22 7.78 2.01
C LEU A 96 11.10 7.25 3.44
N CYS A 97 9.88 7.04 3.94
CA CYS A 97 9.67 6.62 5.33
C CYS A 97 10.03 5.14 5.54
N ASN A 98 9.69 4.26 4.60
CA ASN A 98 9.97 2.83 4.72
C ASN A 98 11.47 2.57 4.74
N TYR A 99 12.22 3.20 3.84
CA TYR A 99 13.66 2.97 3.79
C TYR A 99 14.38 3.61 4.97
N ALA A 100 13.95 4.79 5.42
CA ALA A 100 14.48 5.39 6.64
C ALA A 100 14.27 4.45 7.86
N ASN A 101 13.05 3.95 8.05
CA ASN A 101 12.72 3.08 9.17
C ASN A 101 13.45 1.72 9.11
N ASN A 102 13.55 1.12 7.93
CA ASN A 102 14.29 -0.12 7.73
C ASN A 102 15.79 0.09 8.00
N LEU A 103 16.37 1.19 7.50
CA LEU A 103 17.80 1.47 7.63
C LEU A 103 18.24 1.57 9.10
N ILE A 104 17.43 2.20 9.95
CA ILE A 104 17.76 2.41 11.36
C ILE A 104 17.05 1.44 12.32
N ASN A 105 16.25 0.51 11.79
CA ASN A 105 15.40 -0.41 12.56
C ASN A 105 14.57 0.32 13.62
N THR A 106 13.80 1.33 13.19
CA THR A 106 13.00 2.16 14.11
C THR A 106 12.10 1.29 14.99
N PRO A 107 12.20 1.39 16.33
CA PRO A 107 11.34 0.61 17.21
C PRO A 107 9.89 1.10 17.10
N ILE A 108 8.94 0.15 17.06
CA ILE A 108 7.51 0.47 17.06
C ILE A 108 7.10 0.97 18.45
N ASN A 109 6.50 2.16 18.49
CA ASN A 109 5.97 2.75 19.71
C ASN A 109 4.98 1.82 20.42
N PRO A 110 4.91 1.81 21.77
CA PRO A 110 3.96 0.98 22.51
C PRO A 110 2.50 1.14 22.06
N GLU A 111 2.09 2.35 21.69
CA GLU A 111 0.74 2.68 21.21
C GLU A 111 0.41 2.07 19.84
N LEU A 112 1.43 1.63 19.10
CA LEU A 112 1.32 1.02 17.78
C LEU A 112 1.53 -0.49 17.78
N GLN A 113 1.99 -1.08 18.90
CA GLN A 113 2.32 -2.52 18.98
C GLN A 113 1.12 -3.42 18.63
N ALA A 114 -0.09 -3.02 19.01
CA ALA A 114 -1.31 -3.75 18.69
C ALA A 114 -1.62 -3.84 17.18
N TYR A 115 -0.92 -3.06 16.35
CA TYR A 115 -1.10 -3.02 14.90
C TYR A 115 0.12 -3.55 14.13
N ALA A 116 1.17 -4.01 14.81
CA ALA A 116 2.32 -4.63 14.15
C ALA A 116 1.90 -5.89 13.37
N LEU A 117 2.71 -6.30 12.39
CA LEU A 117 2.57 -7.59 11.69
C LEU A 117 3.26 -8.69 12.49
#